data_AF-A0A1V5ASR5-F1
#
_entry.id   AF-A0A1V5ASR5-F1
#
_cell.length_a   1.000
_cell.length_b   1.000
_cell.length_c   1.000
_cell.angle_alpha   90.00
_cell.angle_beta   90.00
_cell.angle_gamma   90.00
#
_symmetry.space_group_name_H-M   'P 1'
#
loop_
_entity.id
_entity.type
_entity.pdbx_description
1 polymer ?
#
loop_
_entity_poly.entity_id
_entity_poly.type
_entity_poly.pdbx_seq_one_letter_code
_entity_poly.pdbx_strand_id
1 'polypeptide(L)'
;MELRLDNYILKAFLASGLLALVMMGLALGLIQLFRYGLSLPQSILLIMAAIAFVLSASFFERYEVGSIMWSLLVSLIVTLMLTLLSEGFIYALTMNRLPWEELLSGLAVSMIVSMTLLNYLKRSLGEIEY
;
A
#
# COMPACT_ATOMS: atom_id res chain seq x y z
N MET A 1 32.47 -8.35 16.95
CA MET A 1 31.25 -7.55 17.17
C MET A 1 30.71 -7.18 15.79
N GLU A 2 30.15 -8.13 15.03
CA GLU A 2 30.01 -7.95 13.56
C GLU A 2 28.82 -8.64 12.88
N LEU A 3 27.89 -9.26 13.61
CA LEU A 3 26.76 -10.01 13.02
C LEU A 3 25.38 -9.33 13.18
N ARG A 4 25.34 -8.11 13.75
CA ARG A 4 24.07 -7.39 14.01
C ARG A 4 23.72 -6.36 12.92
N LEU A 5 24.70 -5.92 12.12
CA LEU A 5 24.51 -4.92 11.07
C LEU A 5 23.87 -5.51 9.81
N ASP A 6 24.22 -6.74 9.41
CA ASP A 6 23.64 -7.39 8.23
C ASP A 6 22.13 -7.57 8.35
N ASN A 7 21.65 -7.96 9.54
CA ASN A 7 20.23 -8.19 9.73
C ASN A 7 19.43 -6.86 9.76
N TYR A 8 20.01 -5.76 10.24
CA TYR A 8 19.33 -4.48 10.27
C TYR A 8 19.26 -3.82 8.89
N ILE A 9 20.39 -3.81 8.16
CA ILE A 9 20.47 -3.24 6.82
C ILE A 9 19.61 -4.05 5.85
N LEU A 10 19.71 -5.39 5.89
CA LEU A 10 18.91 -6.26 5.02
C LEU A 10 17.41 -6.15 5.33
N LYS A 11 17.03 -6.08 6.62
CA LYS A 11 15.63 -5.89 7.02
C LYS A 11 15.08 -4.53 6.59
N ALA A 12 15.88 -3.47 6.70
CA ALA A 12 15.49 -2.14 6.24
C ALA A 12 15.38 -2.09 4.70
N PHE A 13 16.30 -2.73 3.99
CA PHE A 13 16.26 -2.84 2.53
C PHE A 13 15.05 -3.64 2.05
N LEU A 14 14.76 -4.80 2.66
CA LEU A 14 13.59 -5.61 2.34
C LEU A 14 12.28 -4.87 2.65
N ALA A 15 12.18 -4.22 3.82
CA ALA A 15 11.00 -3.45 4.18
C ALA A 15 10.79 -2.26 3.22
N SER A 16 11.87 -1.54 2.91
CA SER A 16 11.81 -0.40 1.99
C SER A 16 11.46 -0.84 0.56
N GLY A 17 12.05 -1.95 0.09
CA GLY A 17 11.77 -2.54 -1.20
C GLY A 17 10.34 -3.04 -1.34
N LEU A 18 9.80 -3.67 -0.30
CA LEU A 18 8.42 -4.17 -0.31
C LEU A 18 7.41 -3.02 -0.30
N LEU A 19 7.68 -1.96 0.48
CA LEU A 19 6.85 -0.76 0.49
C LEU A 19 6.96 0.02 -0.82
N ALA A 20 8.15 0.10 -1.42
CA ALA A 20 8.37 0.67 -2.74
C ALA A 20 7.57 -0.07 -3.83
N LEU A 21 7.52 -1.41 -3.77
CA LEU A 21 6.75 -2.23 -4.71
C LEU A 21 5.24 -1.95 -4.56
N VAL A 22 4.73 -1.85 -3.33
CA VAL A 22 3.34 -1.46 -3.07
C VAL A 22 3.05 -0.06 -3.62
N MET A 23 3.92 0.91 -3.35
CA MET A 23 3.78 2.29 -3.85
C MET A 23 3.77 2.35 -5.39
N MET A 24 4.62 1.56 -6.03
CA MET A 24 4.66 1.44 -7.48
C MET A 24 3.36 0.82 -8.02
N GLY A 25 2.87 -0.26 -7.39
CA GLY A 25 1.59 -0.87 -7.74
C GLY A 25 0.42 0.09 -7.64
N LEU A 26 0.37 0.88 -6.55
CA LEU A 26 -0.65 1.91 -6.36
C LEU A 26 -0.54 3.03 -7.40
N ALA A 27 0.67 3.46 -7.76
CA ALA A 27 0.88 4.46 -8.80
C ALA A 27 0.41 3.97 -10.18
N LEU A 28 0.73 2.73 -10.55
CA LEU A 28 0.23 2.11 -11.78
C LEU A 28 -1.29 1.97 -11.77
N GLY A 29 -1.87 1.61 -10.62
CA GLY A 29 -3.32 1.54 -10.44
C GLY A 29 -4.01 2.88 -10.62
N LEU A 30 -3.42 3.95 -10.09
CA LEU A 30 -3.90 5.32 -10.31
C LEU A 30 -3.85 5.68 -11.79
N ILE A 31 -2.75 5.37 -12.50
CA ILE A 31 -2.63 5.63 -13.93
C ILE A 31 -3.72 4.90 -14.72
N GLN A 32 -3.97 3.62 -14.43
CA GLN A 32 -5.05 2.85 -15.07
C GLN A 32 -6.42 3.47 -14.82
N LEU A 33 -6.70 3.82 -13.56
CA LEU A 33 -7.98 4.39 -13.15
C LEU A 33 -8.24 5.75 -13.83
N PHE A 34 -7.23 6.62 -13.95
CA PHE A 34 -7.38 7.91 -14.63
C PHE A 34 -7.42 7.80 -16.16
N ARG A 35 -6.73 6.81 -16.75
CA ARG A 35 -6.59 6.70 -18.21
C ARG A 35 -7.67 5.86 -18.88
N TYR A 36 -8.08 4.76 -18.24
CA TYR A 36 -9.02 3.78 -18.80
C TYR A 36 -10.28 3.60 -17.95
N GLY A 37 -10.31 4.14 -16.72
CA GLY A 37 -11.42 4.00 -15.79
C GLY A 37 -11.31 2.74 -14.92
N LEU A 38 -12.41 2.38 -14.25
CA LEU A 38 -12.50 1.13 -13.49
C LEU A 38 -12.57 -0.05 -14.45
N SER A 39 -11.56 -0.92 -14.41
CA SER A 39 -11.56 -2.19 -15.15
C SER A 39 -12.34 -3.26 -14.39
N LEU A 40 -12.40 -3.16 -13.06
CA LEU A 40 -13.08 -4.11 -12.18
C LEU A 40 -14.61 -3.90 -12.19
N PRO A 41 -15.41 -4.99 -12.34
CA PRO A 41 -16.85 -4.95 -12.15
C PRO A 41 -17.22 -4.41 -10.76
N GLN A 42 -18.23 -3.53 -10.71
CA GLN A 42 -18.71 -2.92 -9.46
C GLN A 42 -19.09 -3.96 -8.39
N SER A 43 -19.60 -5.13 -8.80
CA SER A 43 -19.92 -6.22 -7.89
C SER A 43 -18.70 -6.71 -7.09
N ILE A 44 -17.52 -6.79 -7.72
CA ILE A 44 -16.28 -7.24 -7.05
C ILE A 44 -15.83 -6.17 -6.04
N LEU A 45 -15.94 -4.89 -6.40
CA LEU A 45 -15.62 -3.78 -5.50
C LEU A 45 -16.49 -3.78 -4.25
N LEU A 46 -17.79 -4.01 -4.40
CA LEU A 46 -18.71 -4.11 -3.27
C LEU A 46 -18.39 -5.31 -2.37
N ILE A 47 -18.01 -6.45 -2.96
CA ILE A 47 -17.58 -7.62 -2.19
C ILE A 47 -16.28 -7.32 -1.41
N MET A 48 -15.29 -6.70 -2.05
CA MET A 48 -14.06 -6.28 -1.36
C MET A 48 -14.36 -5.28 -0.24
N ALA A 49 -15.27 -4.33 -0.49
CA ALA A 49 -15.71 -3.37 0.52
C ALA A 49 -16.38 -4.05 1.71
N ALA A 50 -17.26 -5.02 1.46
CA ALA A 50 -17.93 -5.77 2.51
C ALA A 50 -16.93 -6.58 3.35
N ILE A 51 -15.97 -7.26 2.71
CA ILE A 51 -14.95 -8.04 3.41
C ILE A 51 -14.05 -7.13 4.26
N ALA A 52 -13.57 -6.02 3.69
CA ALA A 52 -12.75 -5.03 4.41
C ALA A 52 -13.52 -4.40 5.58
N PHE A 53 -14.83 -4.19 5.42
CA PHE A 53 -15.69 -3.64 6.46
C PHE A 53 -15.85 -4.61 7.62
N VAL A 54 -16.15 -5.88 7.35
CA VAL A 54 -16.28 -6.92 8.38
C VAL A 54 -14.97 -7.09 9.16
N LEU A 55 -13.83 -7.13 8.46
CA LEU A 55 -12.50 -7.19 9.09
C LEU A 55 -12.25 -5.97 9.99
N SER A 56 -12.52 -4.76 9.48
CA SER A 56 -12.30 -3.53 10.26
C SER A 56 -13.23 -3.46 11.47
N ALA A 57 -14.51 -3.77 11.29
CA ALA A 57 -15.50 -3.79 12.36
C ALA A 57 -15.11 -4.76 13.49
N SER A 58 -14.59 -5.96 13.13
CA SER A 58 -14.10 -6.93 14.12
C SER A 58 -12.90 -6.41 14.93
N PHE A 59 -12.07 -5.56 14.34
CA PHE A 59 -10.90 -4.99 15.01
C PHE A 59 -11.29 -3.85 15.97
N PHE A 60 -12.25 -3.03 15.56
CA PHE A 60 -12.72 -1.91 16.36
C PHE A 60 -13.85 -2.27 17.32
N GLU A 61 -14.32 -3.51 17.37
CA GLU A 61 -15.37 -3.97 18.28
C GLU A 61 -15.05 -3.66 19.76
N ARG A 62 -13.76 -3.56 20.11
CA ARG A 62 -13.30 -3.13 21.44
C ARG A 62 -13.51 -1.64 21.77
N TYR A 63 -13.91 -0.80 20.81
CA TYR A 63 -14.03 0.66 20.97
C TYR A 63 -15.51 1.11 20.81
N GLU A 64 -16.29 0.99 21.89
CA GLU A 64 -17.77 1.00 21.90
C GLU A 64 -18.50 2.15 21.18
N VAL A 65 -17.94 3.36 21.02
CA VAL A 65 -18.71 4.54 20.56
C VAL A 65 -18.14 5.23 19.31
N GLY A 66 -16.87 4.97 18.97
CA GLY A 66 -16.23 5.47 17.74
C GLY A 66 -16.09 4.40 16.65
N SER A 67 -16.30 3.13 17.00
CA SER A 67 -15.92 1.98 16.18
C SER A 67 -16.55 1.97 14.79
N ILE A 68 -17.83 2.29 14.65
CA ILE A 68 -18.52 2.17 13.35
C ILE A 68 -17.97 3.18 12.34
N MET A 69 -17.80 4.45 12.76
CA MET A 69 -17.30 5.51 11.87
C MET A 69 -15.84 5.27 11.49
N TRP A 70 -15.00 4.87 12.44
CA TRP A 70 -13.59 4.55 12.17
C TRP A 70 -13.44 3.28 11.34
N SER A 71 -14.27 2.25 11.58
CA SER A 71 -14.29 1.03 10.77
C SER A 71 -14.70 1.29 9.34
N LEU A 72 -15.68 2.17 9.12
CA LEU A 72 -16.12 2.54 7.78
C LEU A 72 -15.01 3.28 7.02
N LEU A 73 -14.34 4.23 7.68
CA LEU A 73 -13.23 4.99 7.09
C LEU A 73 -12.06 4.06 6.73
N VAL A 74 -11.63 3.21 7.68
CA VAL A 74 -10.55 2.24 7.45
C VAL A 74 -10.92 1.27 6.34
N SER A 75 -12.13 0.72 6.36
CA SER A 75 -12.63 -0.15 5.31
C SER A 75 -12.60 0.51 3.93
N LEU A 76 -13.02 1.77 3.84
CA LEU A 76 -13.02 2.51 2.58
C LEU A 76 -11.59 2.72 2.06
N ILE A 77 -10.64 3.10 2.93
CA ILE A 77 -9.23 3.22 2.56
C ILE A 77 -8.66 1.88 2.11
N VAL A 78 -8.90 0.81 2.85
CA VAL A 78 -8.40 -0.54 2.53
C VAL A 78 -8.97 -1.02 1.19
N THR A 79 -10.26 -0.81 0.97
CA THR A 79 -10.91 -1.17 -0.31
C THR A 79 -10.31 -0.38 -1.46
N LEU A 80 -10.07 0.92 -1.28
CA LEU A 80 -9.45 1.78 -2.29
C LEU A 80 -8.03 1.31 -2.59
N MET A 81 -7.22 0.98 -1.58
CA MET A 81 -5.88 0.42 -1.74
C MET A 81 -5.89 -0.91 -2.51
N LEU A 82 -6.78 -1.84 -2.15
CA LEU A 82 -6.92 -3.12 -2.84
C LEU A 82 -7.35 -2.96 -4.30
N THR A 83 -8.25 -2.01 -4.55
CA THR A 83 -8.71 -1.66 -5.90
C THR A 83 -7.56 -1.11 -6.74
N LEU A 84 -6.81 -0.15 -6.21
CA LEU A 84 -5.65 0.41 -6.92
C LEU A 84 -4.57 -0.65 -7.15
N LEU A 85 -4.30 -1.52 -6.19
CA LEU A 85 -3.33 -2.61 -6.37
C LEU A 85 -3.75 -3.60 -7.45
N SER A 86 -5.04 -3.97 -7.50
CA SER A 86 -5.55 -4.88 -8.53
C SER A 86 -5.58 -4.22 -9.92
N GLU A 87 -5.98 -2.96 -10.01
CA GLU A 87 -5.87 -2.18 -11.26
C GLU A 87 -4.42 -2.02 -11.72
N GLY A 88 -3.48 -1.77 -10.79
CA GLY A 88 -2.06 -1.66 -11.11
C GLY A 88 -1.48 -2.97 -11.64
N PHE A 89 -1.95 -4.11 -11.13
CA PHE A 89 -1.58 -5.43 -11.65
C PHE A 89 -2.15 -5.67 -13.06
N ILE A 90 -3.43 -5.31 -13.28
CA ILE A 90 -4.06 -5.41 -14.61
C ILE A 90 -3.33 -4.51 -15.62
N TYR A 91 -2.97 -3.28 -15.23
CA TYR A 91 -2.20 -2.34 -16.06
C TYR A 91 -0.86 -2.92 -16.47
N ALA A 92 -0.11 -3.46 -15.50
CA ALA A 92 1.20 -4.06 -15.72
C ALA A 92 1.13 -5.26 -16.69
N LEU A 93 0.07 -6.08 -16.60
CA LEU A 93 -0.13 -7.22 -17.51
C LEU A 93 -0.60 -6.78 -18.90
N THR A 94 -1.45 -5.76 -18.99
CA THR A 94 -2.06 -5.32 -20.24
C THR A 94 -1.06 -4.54 -21.10
N MET A 95 -0.23 -3.71 -20.48
CA MET A 95 0.85 -3.01 -21.17
C MET A 95 2.13 -3.84 -21.18
N ASN A 96 2.17 -4.80 -22.10
CA ASN A 96 3.37 -5.58 -22.46
C ASN A 96 4.53 -4.72 -23.04
N ARG A 97 4.42 -3.38 -23.01
CA ARG A 97 5.40 -2.42 -23.56
C ARG A 97 5.65 -1.24 -22.62
N LEU A 98 5.51 -1.39 -21.30
CA LEU A 98 6.07 -0.35 -20.42
C LEU A 98 7.60 -0.32 -20.68
N PRO A 99 8.17 0.84 -21.04
CA PRO A 99 9.61 0.93 -21.21
C PRO A 99 10.26 0.60 -19.86
N TRP A 100 11.12 -0.42 -19.84
CA TRP A 100 11.77 -0.91 -18.63
C TRP A 100 12.48 0.18 -17.83
N GLU A 101 12.94 1.23 -18.50
CA GLU A 101 13.56 2.41 -17.91
C GLU A 101 12.61 3.21 -17.01
N GLU A 102 11.34 3.32 -17.41
CA GLU A 102 10.31 4.06 -16.66
C GLU A 102 9.86 3.27 -15.42
N LEU A 103 9.84 1.94 -15.51
CA LEU A 103 9.66 1.06 -14.35
C LEU A 103 10.82 1.15 -13.36
N LEU A 104 12.06 1.08 -13.85
CA LEU A 104 13.27 1.16 -13.02
C LEU A 104 13.42 2.52 -12.33
N SER A 105 13.15 3.60 -13.04
CA SER A 105 13.18 4.96 -12.47
C SER A 105 12.05 5.18 -11.46
N GLY A 106 10.83 4.73 -11.75
CA GLY A 106 9.72 4.74 -10.80
C GLY A 106 10.04 3.94 -9.53
N LEU A 107 10.65 2.76 -9.69
CA LEU A 107 11.09 1.92 -8.57
C LEU A 107 12.16 2.62 -7.73
N ALA A 108 13.16 3.25 -8.37
CA ALA A 108 14.19 4.01 -7.66
C ALA A 108 13.59 5.16 -6.83
N VAL A 109 12.68 5.95 -7.40
CA VAL A 109 12.00 7.03 -6.67
C VAL A 109 11.17 6.48 -5.52
N SER A 110 10.40 5.40 -5.74
CA SER A 110 9.58 4.78 -4.69
C SER A 110 10.43 4.19 -3.54
N MET A 111 11.64 3.68 -3.82
CA MET A 111 12.60 3.25 -2.78
C MET A 111 13.12 4.43 -1.95
N ILE A 112 13.42 5.56 -2.58
CA ILE A 112 13.87 6.77 -1.86
C ILE A 112 12.74 7.27 -0.95
N VAL A 113 11.53 7.41 -1.49
CA VAL A 113 10.34 7.84 -0.74
C VAL A 113 10.01 6.86 0.39
N SER A 114 10.10 5.57 0.13
CA SER A 114 9.88 4.53 1.12
C SER A 114 10.86 4.63 2.29
N MET A 115 12.15 4.86 2.00
CA MET A 115 13.17 4.99 3.03
C MET A 115 13.01 6.27 3.86
N THR A 116 12.61 7.38 3.24
CA THR A 116 12.31 8.62 3.99
C THR A 116 11.07 8.44 4.87
N LEU A 117 10.04 7.76 4.36
CA LEU A 117 8.83 7.44 5.12
C LEU A 117 9.15 6.54 6.31
N LEU A 118 9.94 5.48 6.12
CA LEU A 118 10.35 4.58 7.20
C LEU A 118 11.19 5.29 8.26
N ASN A 119 12.09 6.20 7.86
CA ASN A 119 12.85 7.03 8.79
C ASN A 119 11.94 7.99 9.57
N TYR A 120 10.96 8.59 8.91
CA TYR A 120 9.97 9.45 9.57
C TYR A 120 9.09 8.66 10.54
N LEU A 121 8.61 7.48 10.13
CA LEU A 121 7.81 6.59 10.98
C LEU A 121 8.61 6.13 12.19
N LYS A 122 9.89 5.76 11.99
CA LYS A 122 10.78 5.37 13.09
C LYS A 122 10.99 6.53 14.07
N ARG A 123 11.14 7.75 13.57
CA ARG A 123 11.26 8.94 14.42
C ARG A 123 9.96 9.23 15.17
N SER A 124 8.83 9.20 14.47
CA SER A 124 7.51 9.47 15.05
C SER A 124 7.09 8.40 16.07
N LEU A 125 7.33 7.11 15.80
CA LEU A 125 7.07 6.03 16.77
C LEU A 125 8.12 6.01 17.90
N GLY A 126 9.38 6.33 17.60
CA GLY A 126 10.44 6.43 18.62
C GLY A 126 10.25 7.58 19.59
N GLU A 127 9.49 8.61 19.21
CA GLU A 127 9.03 9.69 20.12
C GLU A 127 7.84 9.27 21.00
N ILE A 128 7.20 8.11 20.78
CA ILE A 128 6.11 7.58 21.63
C ILE A 128 6.66 6.75 22.81
N GLU A 129 7.98 6.51 22.87
CA GLU A 129 8.64 5.76 23.95
C GLU A 129 9.32 6.63 25.03
N TYR A 130 9.01 7.94 25.10
CA TYR A 130 9.47 8.83 26.19
C TYR A 130 8.32 9.49 26.95
#